data_AF-A0A2M6URE1-F1
#
_entry.id   AF-A0A2M6URE1-F1
#
_cell.length_a   1.000
_cell.length_b   1.000
_cell.length_c   1.000
_cell.angle_alpha   90.00
_cell.angle_beta   90.00
_cell.angle_gamma   90.00
#
_symmetry.space_group_name_H-M   'P 1'
#
loop_
_entity.id
_entity.type
_entity.pdbx_description
1 polymer ?
#
loop_
_entity_poly.entity_id
_entity_poly.type
_entity_poly.pdbx_seq_one_letter_code
_entity_poly.pdbx_strand_id
1 'polypeptide(L)'
;MLRPLCKLMAFIFVTLTIIALVIDNAHSVITSHWIITPLNKILVNLLQTDIDSLNQSLHQIMPDFLSSICITLTYLPAWIIFGALATVFCILNYEKQRPFQKISYTYNE
;
A
#
# COMPACT_ATOMS: atom_id res chain seq x y z
N MET A 1 0.09 16.97 14.55
CA MET A 1 0.41 17.31 13.14
C MET A 1 0.77 16.08 12.30
N LEU A 2 1.45 15.06 12.83
CA LEU A 2 1.77 13.83 12.09
C LEU A 2 0.53 13.02 11.63
N ARG A 3 -0.55 13.09 12.40
CA ARG A 3 -1.76 12.30 12.17
C ARG A 3 -2.53 12.64 10.89
N PRO A 4 -2.81 13.91 10.54
CA PRO A 4 -3.38 14.23 9.24
C PRO A 4 -2.44 13.86 8.07
N LEU A 5 -1.11 13.91 8.26
CA LEU A 5 -0.14 13.42 7.27
C LEU A 5 -0.27 11.90 7.06
N CYS A 6 -0.32 11.10 8.13
CA CYS A 6 -0.54 9.66 8.03
C CYS A 6 -1.89 9.33 7.37
N LYS A 7 -2.94 10.11 7.66
CA LYS A 7 -4.26 9.96 7.01
C LYS A 7 -4.19 10.24 5.51
N LEU A 8 -3.48 11.28 5.10
CA LEU A 8 -3.28 11.62 3.69
C LEU A 8 -2.46 10.55 2.97
N MET A 9 -1.39 10.05 3.59
CA MET A 9 -0.60 8.95 3.04
C MET A 9 -1.42 7.66 2.90
N ALA A 10 -2.21 7.30 3.91
CA ALA A 10 -3.13 6.17 3.83
C ALA A 10 -4.10 6.32 2.66
N PHE A 11 -4.68 7.52 2.49
CA PHE A 11 -5.59 7.80 1.38
C PHE A 11 -4.92 7.63 0.01
N ILE A 12 -3.69 8.14 -0.15
CA ILE A 12 -2.92 7.97 -1.39
C ILE A 12 -2.66 6.48 -1.67
N PHE A 13 -2.20 5.72 -0.68
CA PHE A 13 -1.92 4.29 -0.85
C PHE A 13 -3.17 3.46 -1.15
N VAL A 14 -4.30 3.75 -0.49
CA VAL A 14 -5.59 3.11 -0.81
C VAL A 14 -5.98 3.40 -2.25
N THR A 15 -5.87 4.66 -2.68
CA THR A 15 -6.23 5.06 -4.05
C THR A 15 -5.34 4.35 -5.07
N LEU A 16 -4.02 4.32 -4.84
CA LEU A 16 -3.07 3.58 -5.68
C LEU A 16 -3.38 2.08 -5.74
N THR A 17 -3.76 1.48 -4.60
CA THR A 17 -4.15 0.06 -4.53
C THR A 17 -5.35 -0.21 -5.42
N ILE A 18 -6.38 0.64 -5.34
CA ILE A 18 -7.60 0.50 -6.15
C ILE A 18 -7.26 0.66 -7.64
N ILE A 19 -6.46 1.67 -8.00
CA ILE A 19 -6.04 1.89 -9.39
C ILE A 19 -5.30 0.66 -9.93
N ALA A 20 -4.29 0.17 -9.19
CA ALA A 20 -3.51 -1.01 -9.59
C ALA A 20 -4.39 -2.26 -9.73
N LEU A 21 -5.32 -2.46 -8.79
CA LEU A 21 -6.27 -3.56 -8.84
C LEU A 21 -7.19 -3.47 -10.06
N VAL A 22 -7.70 -2.28 -10.37
CA VAL A 22 -8.56 -2.06 -11.54
C VAL A 22 -7.78 -2.29 -12.84
N ILE A 23 -6.54 -1.82 -12.94
CA ILE A 23 -5.67 -2.05 -14.10
C ILE A 23 -5.44 -3.55 -14.31
N ASP A 24 -5.04 -4.28 -13.27
CA ASP A 24 -4.79 -5.73 -13.36
C ASP A 24 -6.07 -6.49 -13.77
N ASN A 25 -7.22 -6.13 -13.21
CA ASN A 25 -8.51 -6.72 -13.60
C ASN A 25 -8.90 -6.38 -15.04
N ALA A 26 -8.70 -5.13 -15.48
CA ALA A 26 -9.00 -4.70 -16.85
C ALA A 26 -8.11 -5.44 -17.86
N HIS A 27 -6.80 -5.53 -17.59
CA HIS A 27 -5.89 -6.32 -18.41
C HIS A 27 -6.26 -7.80 -18.42
N SER A 28 -6.71 -8.34 -17.29
CA SER A 28 -7.15 -9.73 -17.22
C SER A 28 -8.38 -10.01 -18.06
N VAL A 29 -9.36 -9.11 -18.06
CA VAL A 29 -10.56 -9.20 -18.90
C VAL A 29 -10.21 -9.08 -20.38
N ILE A 30 -9.38 -8.10 -20.76
CA ILE A 30 -8.98 -7.86 -22.16
C ILE A 30 -8.24 -9.06 -22.75
N THR A 31 -7.35 -9.66 -21.97
CA THR A 31 -6.50 -10.76 -22.43
C THR A 31 -7.10 -12.14 -22.19
N SER A 32 -8.27 -12.23 -21.52
CA SER A 32 -8.90 -13.47 -21.06
C SER A 32 -8.00 -14.37 -20.20
N HIS A 33 -6.87 -13.85 -19.74
CA HIS A 33 -5.89 -14.54 -18.91
C HIS A 33 -5.70 -13.76 -17.62
N TRP A 34 -5.38 -14.46 -16.53
CA TRP A 34 -5.13 -13.80 -15.26
C TRP A 34 -3.77 -13.11 -15.30
N ILE A 35 -3.77 -11.79 -15.50
CA ILE A 35 -2.56 -10.97 -15.54
C ILE A 35 -2.45 -10.23 -14.22
N ILE A 36 -1.28 -10.37 -13.61
CA ILE A 36 -0.90 -9.72 -12.37
C ILE A 36 0.37 -8.93 -12.65
N THR A 37 0.34 -7.63 -12.41
CA THR A 37 1.52 -6.79 -12.62
C THR A 37 2.38 -6.77 -11.36
N PRO A 38 3.60 -7.31 -11.40
CA PRO A 38 4.51 -7.27 -10.26
C PRO A 38 5.01 -5.84 -10.05
N LEU A 39 5.27 -5.48 -8.79
CA LEU A 39 5.70 -4.13 -8.41
C LEU A 39 7.03 -3.73 -9.08
N ASN A 40 7.95 -4.69 -9.26
CA ASN A 40 9.27 -4.44 -9.85
C ASN A 40 9.17 -3.84 -11.25
N LYS A 41 8.22 -4.33 -12.05
CA LYS A 41 7.99 -3.88 -13.43
C LYS A 41 7.43 -2.47 -13.45
N ILE A 42 6.58 -2.12 -12.50
CA ILE A 42 6.07 -0.76 -12.32
C ILE A 42 7.20 0.17 -11.89
N LEU A 43 8.01 -0.23 -10.91
CA LEU A 43 9.13 0.58 -10.43
C LEU A 43 10.16 0.84 -11.53
N VAL A 44 10.55 -0.18 -12.29
CA VAL A 44 11.49 -0.05 -13.40
C VAL A 44 10.95 0.87 -14.49
N ASN A 45 9.66 0.74 -14.83
CA ASN A 45 9.04 1.61 -15.81
C ASN A 45 8.94 3.08 -15.32
N LEU A 46 8.76 3.28 -14.01
CA LEU A 46 8.60 4.61 -13.41
C LEU A 46 9.94 5.31 -13.15
N LEU A 47 10.97 4.56 -12.71
CA LEU A 47 12.34 5.06 -12.53
C LEU A 47 13.17 5.08 -13.82
N GLN A 48 12.66 4.48 -14.91
CA GLN A 48 13.41 4.27 -16.16
C GLN A 48 14.78 3.60 -15.92
N THR A 49 14.84 2.68 -14.97
CA THR A 49 16.06 2.02 -14.50
C THR A 49 15.96 0.52 -14.74
N ASP A 50 17.08 -0.20 -14.72
CA ASP A 50 17.06 -1.65 -14.89
C ASP A 50 16.68 -2.37 -13.57
N ILE A 51 16.14 -3.59 -13.69
CA ILE A 51 15.80 -4.44 -12.53
C ILE A 51 17.06 -4.74 -11.72
N ASP A 52 18.19 -4.96 -12.40
CA ASP A 52 19.46 -5.28 -11.75
C ASP A 52 20.02 -4.09 -10.97
N SER A 53 19.94 -2.88 -11.52
CA SER A 53 20.32 -1.66 -10.79
C SER A 53 19.40 -1.38 -9.60
N LEU A 54 18.11 -1.71 -9.71
CA LEU A 54 17.17 -1.62 -8.59
C LEU A 54 17.56 -2.59 -7.46
N ASN A 55 17.81 -3.85 -7.80
CA ASN A 55 18.20 -4.89 -6.86
C ASN A 55 19.53 -4.55 -6.18
N GLN A 56 20.50 -4.03 -6.94
CA GLN A 56 21.80 -3.61 -6.41
C GLN A 56 21.68 -2.43 -5.45
N SER A 57 20.81 -1.46 -5.76
CA SER A 57 20.52 -0.34 -4.86
C SER A 57 19.89 -0.81 -3.55
N LEU A 58 18.93 -1.76 -3.61
CA LEU A 58 18.34 -2.35 -2.40
C LEU A 58 19.39 -3.09 -1.54
N HIS A 59 20.31 -3.81 -2.17
CA HIS A 59 21.43 -4.47 -1.49
C HIS A 59 22.39 -3.49 -0.82
N GLN A 60 22.57 -2.30 -1.40
CA GLN A 60 23.50 -1.30 -0.89
C GLN A 60 22.91 -0.49 0.29
N ILE A 61 21.59 -0.30 0.31
CA ILE A 61 20.91 0.51 1.32
C ILE A 61 20.55 -0.32 2.57
N MET A 62 20.27 -1.61 2.39
CA MET A 62 19.74 -2.46 3.47
C MET A 62 20.67 -3.64 3.77
N PRO A 63 20.72 -4.13 5.01
CA PRO A 63 21.43 -5.36 5.34
C PRO A 63 20.87 -6.55 4.54
N ASP A 64 21.73 -7.52 4.21
CA ASP A 64 21.44 -8.60 3.24
C ASP A 64 20.13 -9.34 3.49
N PHE A 65 19.78 -9.57 4.76
CA PHE A 65 18.52 -10.22 5.13
C PHE A 65 17.28 -9.38 4.74
N LEU A 66 17.32 -8.08 5.00
CA LEU A 66 16.22 -7.18 4.63
C LEU A 66 16.19 -6.93 3.13
N SER A 67 17.35 -6.82 2.49
CA SER A 67 17.48 -6.71 1.02
C SER A 67 16.77 -7.88 0.32
N SER A 68 17.09 -9.12 0.72
CA SER A 68 16.46 -10.32 0.13
C SER A 68 14.94 -10.34 0.30
N ILE A 69 14.44 -9.95 1.48
CA ILE A 69 12.99 -9.86 1.73
C ILE A 69 12.37 -8.79 0.85
N CYS A 70 12.99 -7.61 0.74
CA CYS A 70 12.48 -6.50 -0.05
C CYS A 70 12.43 -6.85 -1.54
N ILE A 71 13.48 -7.48 -2.07
CA ILE A 71 13.53 -7.97 -3.46
C ILE A 71 12.38 -8.95 -3.70
N THR A 72 12.22 -9.96 -2.83
CA THR A 72 11.14 -10.96 -2.94
C THR A 72 9.76 -10.29 -2.87
N LEU A 73 9.60 -9.32 -1.98
CA LEU A 73 8.36 -8.55 -1.85
C LEU A 73 8.05 -7.77 -3.12
N THR A 74 9.06 -7.29 -3.85
CA THR A 74 8.89 -6.50 -5.08
C THR A 74 8.39 -7.36 -6.26
N TYR A 75 8.53 -8.69 -6.19
CA TYR A 75 7.92 -9.62 -7.15
C TYR A 75 6.44 -9.89 -6.88
N LEU A 76 5.91 -9.51 -5.72
CA LEU A 76 4.48 -9.65 -5.44
C LEU A 76 3.64 -8.65 -6.28
N PRO A 77 2.34 -8.94 -6.44
CA PRO A 77 1.41 -8.02 -7.05
C PRO A 77 1.46 -6.65 -6.37
N ALA A 78 1.54 -5.58 -7.16
CA ALA A 78 1.66 -4.23 -6.62
C ALA A 78 0.47 -3.85 -5.71
N TRP A 79 -0.74 -4.30 -6.04
CA TRP A 79 -1.93 -4.06 -5.22
C TRP A 79 -1.84 -4.72 -3.83
N ILE A 80 -1.19 -5.87 -3.68
CA ILE A 80 -0.98 -6.50 -2.37
C ILE A 80 -0.09 -5.63 -1.50
N ILE A 81 1.01 -5.13 -2.07
CA ILE A 81 2.01 -4.35 -1.33
C ILE A 81 1.42 -3.01 -0.90
N PHE A 82 0.77 -2.29 -1.83
CA PHE A 82 0.11 -1.03 -1.50
C PHE A 82 -1.04 -1.22 -0.52
N GLY A 83 -1.82 -2.30 -0.66
CA GLY A 83 -2.91 -2.64 0.25
C GLY A 83 -2.42 -2.95 1.67
N ALA A 84 -1.34 -3.72 1.80
CA ALA A 84 -0.72 -4.02 3.09
C ALA A 84 -0.23 -2.72 3.76
N LEU A 85 0.47 -1.88 3.01
CA LEU A 85 0.99 -0.61 3.52
C LEU A 85 -0.14 0.36 3.93
N ALA A 86 -1.19 0.46 3.10
CA ALA A 86 -2.39 1.22 3.42
C ALA A 86 -3.06 0.72 4.71
N THR A 87 -3.13 -0.60 4.91
CA THR A 87 -3.71 -1.21 6.10
C THR A 87 -2.92 -0.82 7.36
N VAL A 88 -1.59 -0.89 7.31
CA VAL A 88 -0.71 -0.46 8.41
C VAL A 88 -0.94 1.01 8.74
N PHE A 89 -0.96 1.90 7.75
CA PHE A 89 -1.24 3.32 7.97
C PHE A 89 -2.65 3.58 8.51
N CYS A 90 -3.64 2.79 8.07
CA CYS A 90 -5.02 2.89 8.55
C CYS A 90 -5.12 2.50 10.03
N ILE A 91 -4.49 1.39 10.42
CA ILE A 91 -4.44 0.91 11.81
C ILE A 91 -3.71 1.91 12.70
N LEU A 92 -2.56 2.43 12.26
CA LEU A 92 -1.81 3.46 13.00
C LEU A 92 -2.62 4.74 13.21
N ASN A 93 -3.53 5.05 12.28
CA ASN A 93 -4.40 6.23 12.37
C ASN A 93 -5.71 5.95 13.12
N TYR A 94 -6.05 4.69 13.37
CA TYR A 94 -7.28 4.27 14.02
C TYR A 94 -7.32 4.80 15.46
N GLU A 95 -8.11 5.86 15.70
CA GLU A 95 -8.45 6.22 17.06
C GLU A 95 -9.42 5.17 17.59
N LYS A 96 -9.20 4.74 18.83
CA LYS A 96 -10.27 4.13 19.62
C LYS A 96 -11.45 5.11 19.57
N GLN A 97 -12.53 4.72 18.89
CA GLN A 97 -13.76 5.49 18.89
C GLN A 97 -14.11 5.75 20.36
N ARG A 98 -14.10 7.02 20.78
CA ARG A 98 -14.55 7.37 22.12
C ARG A 98 -15.98 6.83 22.23
N PRO A 99 -16.30 6.04 23.27
CA PRO A 99 -17.63 5.48 23.40
C PRO A 99 -18.63 6.64 23.29
N PHE A 100 -19.63 6.46 22.44
CA PHE A 100 -20.73 7.40 22.26
C PHE A 100 -21.10 7.98 23.62
N GLN A 101 -20.88 9.28 23.82
CA GLN A 101 -21.32 9.96 25.02
C GLN A 101 -22.83 9.74 25.08
N LYS A 102 -23.27 8.85 25.99
CA LYS A 102 -24.69 8.66 26.31
C LYS A 102 -25.22 10.05 26.64
N ILE A 103 -26.10 10.56 25.79
CA ILE A 103 -26.83 11.80 26.04
C ILE A 103 -27.78 11.44 27.18
N SER A 104 -27.39 11.77 28.41
CA SER A 104 -28.25 11.61 29.58
C SER A 104 -29.34 12.67 29.49
N TYR A 105 -30.56 12.26 29.14
CA TYR A 105 -31.73 13.13 29.27
C TYR A 105 -32.04 13.29 30.75
N THR A 106 -31.64 14.41 31.34
CA THR A 106 -32.14 14.81 32.66
C THR A 106 -33.56 15.33 32.49
N TYR A 107 -34.54 14.53 32.88
CA TYR A 107 -35.92 14.97 33.04
C TYR A 107 -35.97 15.73 34.36
N ASN A 108 -36.20 17.05 34.31
CA ASN A 108 -36.50 17.83 35.51
C ASN A 108 -38.02 17.75 35.73
N GLU A 109 -38.43 17.09 36.82
CA GLU A 109 -39.78 17.19 37.39
C GLU A 109 -40.00 18.53 38.09
#